data_AF-A0A7Y5BSN2-F1
#
_entry.id   AF-A0A7Y5BSN2-F1
#
_cell.length_a   1.000
_cell.length_b   1.000
_cell.length_c   1.000
_cell.angle_alpha   90.00
_cell.angle_beta   90.00
_cell.angle_gamma   90.00
#
_symmetry.space_group_name_H-M   'P 1'
#
loop_
_entity.id
_entity.type
_entity.pdbx_description
1 polymer ?
#
loop_
_entity_poly.entity_id
_entity_poly.type
_entity_poly.pdbx_seq_one_letter_code
_entity_poly.pdbx_strand_id
1 'polypeptide(L)'
;MVELIGTILGFLLTCMVLSYIFGDNPLFRFSVHLFIGVAAGFAGAVALRNVIYPNLALPLLTVMKGDFSFPVLLSLVPVGLSLLLLTKLVPGFGRVGNLSMAFLVGVGAAIAIGGAITGTLFPQAQAAMNQLDSARLLQDAAPNTAFGDLLGGFVSIFVTVLTLIYFHFSTLQKDSPSQRPAWLENLALVGQFFIALTFGVVFAGVYTSALTALIDRLNALIEYVFFILDFF
;
A
#
# COMPACT_ATOMS: atom_id res chain seq x y z
N MET A 1 -8.74 25.34 23.30
CA MET A 1 -8.15 26.18 22.22
C MET A 1 -7.71 25.35 21.01
N VAL A 2 -6.83 24.36 21.18
CA VAL A 2 -6.35 23.51 20.05
C VAL A 2 -7.49 22.72 19.40
N GLU A 3 -8.40 22.14 20.19
CA GLU A 3 -9.57 21.42 19.68
C GLU A 3 -10.46 22.32 18.82
N LEU A 4 -10.82 23.53 19.32
CA LEU A 4 -11.62 24.49 18.57
C LEU A 4 -10.98 24.89 17.23
N ILE A 5 -9.67 25.15 17.21
CA ILE A 5 -8.93 25.49 15.99
C ILE A 5 -8.94 24.31 15.01
N GLY A 6 -8.67 23.10 15.51
CA GLY A 6 -8.70 21.88 14.70
C GLY A 6 -10.08 21.59 14.11
N THR A 7 -11.13 21.83 14.89
CA THR A 7 -12.53 21.71 14.47
C THR A 7 -12.89 22.70 13.37
N ILE A 8 -12.55 23.99 13.54
CA ILE A 8 -12.82 25.02 12.53
C ILE A 8 -12.05 24.74 11.23
N LEU A 9 -10.77 24.38 11.34
CA LEU A 9 -9.96 23.98 10.19
C LEU A 9 -10.53 22.74 9.50
N GLY A 10 -10.95 21.74 10.26
CA GLY A 10 -11.56 20.51 9.76
C GLY A 10 -12.86 20.80 9.00
N PHE A 11 -13.74 21.64 9.55
CA PHE A 11 -14.95 22.10 8.88
C PHE A 11 -14.63 22.81 7.56
N LEU A 12 -13.76 23.81 7.60
CA LEU A 12 -13.41 24.62 6.44
C LEU A 12 -12.79 23.77 5.31
N LEU A 13 -11.83 22.89 5.67
CA LEU A 13 -11.21 21.98 4.70
C LEU A 13 -12.21 20.96 4.15
N THR A 14 -13.13 20.45 4.96
CA THR A 14 -14.18 19.54 4.50
C THR A 14 -15.09 20.24 3.49
N CYS A 15 -15.52 21.48 3.77
CA CYS A 15 -16.29 22.29 2.83
C CYS A 15 -15.54 22.53 1.51
N MET A 16 -14.25 22.88 1.57
CA MET A 16 -13.45 23.10 0.36
C MET A 16 -13.30 21.82 -0.47
N VAL A 17 -13.14 20.66 0.15
CA VAL A 17 -13.08 19.37 -0.56
C VAL A 17 -14.44 19.04 -1.19
N LEU A 18 -15.54 19.17 -0.44
CA LEU A 18 -16.89 18.90 -0.93
C LEU A 18 -17.35 19.87 -2.04
N SER A 19 -16.73 21.05 -2.13
CA SER A 19 -16.97 21.99 -3.22
C SER A 19 -16.74 21.37 -4.61
N TYR A 20 -15.97 20.28 -4.71
CA TYR A 20 -15.81 19.50 -5.94
C TYR A 20 -17.13 19.04 -6.58
N ILE A 21 -18.19 18.84 -5.78
CA ILE A 21 -19.53 18.48 -6.29
C ILE A 21 -20.04 19.53 -7.29
N PHE A 22 -19.67 20.79 -7.12
CA PHE A 22 -20.04 21.90 -8.02
C PHE A 22 -19.05 22.08 -9.19
N GLY A 23 -18.10 21.16 -9.37
CA GLY A 23 -17.06 21.21 -10.37
C GLY A 23 -15.70 21.65 -9.84
N ASP A 24 -14.75 21.80 -10.76
CA ASP A 24 -13.36 22.13 -10.46
C ASP A 24 -13.19 23.62 -10.13
N ASN A 25 -13.24 23.93 -8.85
CA ASN A 25 -13.18 25.29 -8.31
C ASN A 25 -11.80 25.55 -7.63
N PRO A 26 -11.40 26.83 -7.47
CA PRO A 26 -10.09 27.16 -6.88
C PRO A 26 -9.95 26.70 -5.41
N LEU A 27 -11.05 26.61 -4.65
CA LEU A 27 -11.04 26.18 -3.25
C LEU A 27 -10.68 24.70 -3.12
N PHE A 28 -11.30 23.84 -3.94
CA PHE A 28 -11.01 22.42 -4.03
C PHE A 28 -9.55 22.19 -4.44
N ARG A 29 -9.09 22.87 -5.50
CA ARG A 29 -7.69 22.79 -5.93
C ARG A 29 -6.75 23.16 -4.80
N PHE A 30 -7.01 24.26 -4.10
CA PHE A 30 -6.20 24.67 -2.96
C PHE A 30 -6.10 23.58 -1.89
N SER A 31 -7.23 23.00 -1.48
CA SER A 31 -7.23 21.92 -0.48
C SER A 31 -6.44 20.70 -0.93
N VAL A 32 -6.57 20.28 -2.19
CA VAL A 32 -5.81 19.15 -2.73
C VAL A 32 -4.31 19.44 -2.69
N HIS A 33 -3.88 20.62 -3.13
CA HIS A 33 -2.46 21.00 -3.07
C HIS A 33 -1.95 21.10 -1.64
N LEU A 34 -2.77 21.62 -0.71
CA LEU A 34 -2.44 21.66 0.71
C LEU A 34 -2.23 20.24 1.26
N PHE A 35 -3.16 19.31 1.01
CA PHE A 35 -3.04 17.94 1.50
C PHE A 35 -1.84 17.22 0.91
N ILE A 36 -1.61 17.34 -0.40
CA ILE A 36 -0.44 16.77 -1.07
C ILE A 36 0.85 17.38 -0.50
N GLY A 37 0.87 18.71 -0.29
CA GLY A 37 2.01 19.42 0.29
C GLY A 37 2.32 18.97 1.72
N VAL A 38 1.30 18.81 2.56
CA VAL A 38 1.46 18.29 3.94
C VAL A 38 1.96 16.84 3.91
N ALA A 39 1.40 15.99 3.05
CA ALA A 39 1.85 14.60 2.91
C ALA A 39 3.31 14.52 2.44
N ALA A 40 3.68 15.28 1.41
CA ALA A 40 5.04 15.36 0.90
C ALA A 40 6.02 15.96 1.94
N GLY A 41 5.58 16.99 2.66
CA GLY A 41 6.35 17.62 3.74
C GLY A 41 6.61 16.65 4.90
N PHE A 42 5.58 15.91 5.33
CA PHE A 42 5.72 14.87 6.34
C PHE A 42 6.67 13.77 5.88
N ALA A 43 6.49 13.25 4.67
CA ALA A 43 7.38 12.25 4.10
C ALA A 43 8.83 12.75 4.01
N GLY A 44 9.02 14.01 3.60
CA GLY A 44 10.33 14.67 3.57
C GLY A 44 10.96 14.83 4.95
N ALA A 45 10.18 15.25 5.95
CA ALA A 45 10.66 15.36 7.33
C ALA A 45 11.06 14.01 7.92
N VAL A 46 10.27 12.96 7.66
CA VAL A 46 10.60 11.58 8.04
C VAL A 46 11.88 11.12 7.35
N ALA A 47 12.03 11.36 6.05
CA ALA A 47 13.25 11.02 5.31
C ALA A 47 14.47 11.77 5.86
N LEU A 48 14.33 13.07 6.16
CA LEU A 48 15.40 13.87 6.75
C LEU A 48 15.83 13.33 8.11
N ARG A 49 14.88 13.05 9.00
CA ARG A 49 15.16 12.66 10.37
C ARG A 49 15.60 11.21 10.51
N ASN A 50 14.99 10.30 9.76
CA ASN A 50 15.20 8.87 9.92
C ASN A 50 16.20 8.28 8.91
N VAL A 51 16.47 8.99 7.81
CA VAL A 51 17.39 8.50 6.77
C VAL A 51 18.59 9.42 6.61
N ILE A 52 18.38 10.69 6.24
CA ILE A 52 19.49 11.59 5.88
C ILE A 52 20.36 11.93 7.10
N TYR A 53 19.76 12.36 8.20
CA TYR A 53 20.53 12.73 9.40
C TYR A 53 21.36 11.56 9.96
N PRO A 54 20.80 10.36 10.24
CA PRO A 54 21.57 9.27 10.82
C PRO A 54 22.53 8.60 9.85
N ASN A 55 22.23 8.54 8.54
CA ASN A 55 23.07 7.82 7.58
C ASN A 55 24.06 8.70 6.81
N LEU A 56 23.88 10.03 6.81
CA LEU A 56 24.76 10.96 6.10
C LEU A 56 25.43 11.96 7.05
N ALA A 57 24.64 12.73 7.81
CA ALA A 57 25.20 13.82 8.62
C ALA A 57 25.97 13.32 9.85
N LEU A 58 25.42 12.32 10.55
CA LEU A 58 26.00 11.81 11.79
C LEU A 58 27.37 11.12 11.57
N PRO A 59 27.53 10.22 10.56
CA PRO A 59 28.83 9.62 10.24
C PRO A 59 29.91 10.64 9.85
N LEU A 60 29.54 11.66 9.07
CA LEU A 60 30.47 12.71 8.66
C LEU A 60 30.96 13.53 9.85
N LEU A 61 30.06 13.87 10.78
CA LEU A 61 30.41 14.59 12.00
C LEU A 61 31.27 13.77 12.95
N THR A 62 31.05 12.45 13.07
CA THR A 62 31.86 11.57 13.92
C THR A 62 33.28 11.38 13.37
N VAL A 63 33.42 11.24 12.05
CA VAL A 63 34.74 11.17 11.40
C VAL A 63 35.50 12.48 11.56
N MET A 64 34.83 13.62 11.43
CA MET A 64 35.44 14.94 11.66
C MET A 64 35.93 15.13 13.10
N LYS A 65 35.30 14.46 14.08
CA LYS A 65 35.72 14.45 15.49
C LYS A 65 36.87 13.48 15.78
N GLY A 66 37.39 12.78 14.78
CA GLY A 66 38.57 11.90 14.89
C GLY A 66 38.28 10.47 15.34
N ASP A 67 37.01 10.04 15.36
CA ASP A 67 36.65 8.66 15.67
C ASP A 67 36.64 7.80 14.39
N PHE A 68 37.58 6.87 14.30
CA PHE A 68 37.73 5.92 13.19
C PHE A 68 37.35 4.49 13.59
N SER A 69 36.42 4.34 14.54
CA SER A 69 35.88 3.04 14.92
C SER A 69 35.30 2.29 13.71
N PHE A 70 35.45 0.96 13.69
CA PHE A 70 34.98 0.09 12.59
C PHE A 70 33.52 0.33 12.15
N PRO A 71 32.54 0.58 13.05
CA PRO A 71 31.16 0.88 12.66
C PRO A 71 31.03 2.20 11.88
N VAL A 72 31.84 3.20 12.21
CA VAL A 72 31.86 4.51 11.52
C VAL A 72 32.49 4.38 10.14
N LEU A 73 33.50 3.53 9.99
CA LEU A 73 34.11 3.25 8.69
C LEU A 73 33.13 2.54 7.75
N LEU A 74 32.27 1.66 8.26
CA LEU A 74 31.26 0.98 7.46
C LEU A 74 30.14 1.93 6.99
N SER A 75 29.76 2.91 7.81
CA SER A 75 28.75 3.91 7.44
C SER A 75 29.24 4.94 6.42
N LEU A 76 30.55 5.04 6.19
CA LEU A 76 31.12 5.82 5.09
C LEU A 76 30.84 5.22 3.71
N VAL A 77 30.53 3.92 3.60
CA VAL A 77 30.22 3.28 2.31
C VAL A 77 28.93 3.87 1.70
N PRO A 78 27.78 3.94 2.41
CA PRO A 78 26.60 4.66 1.93
C PRO A 78 26.86 6.14 1.59
N VAL A 79 27.68 6.84 2.37
CA VAL A 79 28.06 8.24 2.12
C VAL A 79 28.81 8.37 0.80
N GLY A 80 29.80 7.50 0.59
CA GLY A 80 30.56 7.42 -0.65
C GLY A 80 29.66 7.13 -1.85
N LEU A 81 28.80 6.12 -1.77
CA LEU A 81 27.84 5.80 -2.83
C LEU A 81 26.88 6.97 -3.11
N SER A 82 26.45 7.70 -2.08
CA SER A 82 25.59 8.88 -2.24
C SER A 82 26.31 10.02 -2.96
N LEU A 83 27.58 10.27 -2.64
CA LEU A 83 28.41 11.25 -3.33
C LEU A 83 28.68 10.85 -4.79
N LEU A 84 28.96 9.56 -5.05
CA LEU A 84 29.13 9.05 -6.41
C LEU A 84 27.84 9.21 -7.24
N LEU A 85 26.67 9.11 -6.62
CA LEU A 85 25.39 9.36 -7.30
C LEU A 85 25.28 10.82 -7.75
N LEU A 86 25.78 11.78 -6.97
CA LEU A 86 25.78 13.21 -7.35
C LEU A 86 26.60 13.49 -8.62
N THR A 87 27.62 12.68 -8.92
CA THR A 87 28.41 12.84 -10.16
C THR A 87 27.56 12.67 -11.43
N LYS A 88 26.39 12.03 -11.33
CA LYS A 88 25.44 11.87 -12.44
C LYS A 88 24.71 13.18 -12.80
N LEU A 89 24.69 14.18 -11.91
CA LEU A 89 24.15 15.51 -12.22
C LEU A 89 25.08 16.31 -13.14
N VAL A 90 26.36 15.94 -13.23
CA VAL A 90 27.36 16.64 -14.05
C VAL A 90 27.57 15.89 -15.38
N PRO A 91 27.36 16.53 -16.54
CA PRO A 91 27.65 15.91 -17.84
C PRO A 91 29.16 15.61 -17.96
N GLY A 92 29.51 14.32 -18.13
CA GLY A 92 30.89 13.85 -18.35
C GLY A 92 31.41 12.81 -17.36
N PHE A 93 30.93 12.80 -16.10
CA PHE A 93 31.37 11.86 -15.05
C PHE A 93 30.39 10.70 -14.78
N GLY A 94 29.35 10.55 -15.62
CA GLY A 94 28.24 9.61 -15.40
C GLY A 94 28.61 8.13 -15.26
N ARG A 95 29.78 7.69 -15.76
CA ARG A 95 30.24 6.29 -15.63
C ARG A 95 30.49 5.88 -14.17
N VAL A 96 30.95 6.82 -13.34
CA VAL A 96 31.26 6.54 -11.93
C VAL A 96 29.99 6.41 -11.09
N GLY A 97 28.95 7.21 -11.41
CA GLY A 97 27.63 7.11 -10.77
C GLY A 97 26.85 5.83 -11.11
N ASN A 98 27.27 5.06 -12.12
CA ASN A 98 26.61 3.79 -12.48
C ASN A 98 26.71 2.73 -11.38
N LEU A 99 27.79 2.73 -10.59
CA LEU A 99 27.94 1.80 -9.46
C LEU A 99 26.85 2.04 -8.41
N SER A 100 26.64 3.29 -8.02
CA SER A 100 25.58 3.68 -7.08
C SER A 100 24.18 3.40 -7.64
N MET A 101 23.97 3.62 -8.94
CA MET A 101 22.70 3.29 -9.59
C MET A 101 22.44 1.78 -9.62
N ALA A 102 23.46 0.97 -9.95
CA ALA A 102 23.35 -0.49 -9.95
C ALA A 102 23.03 -1.02 -8.55
N PHE A 103 23.68 -0.47 -7.52
CA PHE A 103 23.38 -0.77 -6.12
C PHE A 103 21.94 -0.39 -5.75
N LEU A 104 21.50 0.83 -6.09
CA LEU A 104 20.14 1.31 -5.80
C LEU A 104 19.07 0.45 -6.48
N VAL A 105 19.27 0.09 -7.75
CA VAL A 105 18.35 -0.77 -8.50
C VAL A 105 18.35 -2.19 -7.93
N GLY A 106 19.52 -2.75 -7.61
CA GLY A 106 19.63 -4.08 -7.01
C GLY A 106 18.93 -4.17 -5.66
N VAL A 107 19.18 -3.21 -4.77
CA VAL A 107 18.50 -3.12 -3.46
C VAL A 107 17.00 -2.87 -3.64
N GLY A 108 16.61 -1.97 -4.55
CA GLY A 108 15.20 -1.70 -4.84
C GLY A 108 14.47 -2.94 -5.36
N ALA A 109 15.07 -3.69 -6.27
CA ALA A 109 14.53 -4.95 -6.76
C ALA A 109 14.44 -6.00 -5.65
N ALA A 110 15.48 -6.13 -4.81
CA ALA A 110 15.47 -7.04 -3.68
C ALA A 110 14.39 -6.70 -2.65
N ILE A 111 14.19 -5.42 -2.33
CA ILE A 111 13.13 -4.94 -1.43
C ILE A 111 11.75 -5.19 -2.06
N ALA A 112 11.57 -4.93 -3.36
CA ALA A 112 10.29 -5.15 -4.04
C ALA A 112 9.93 -6.64 -4.08
N ILE A 113 10.87 -7.51 -4.49
CA ILE A 113 10.66 -8.96 -4.54
C ILE A 113 10.49 -9.52 -3.13
N GLY A 114 11.38 -9.17 -2.20
CA GLY A 114 11.31 -9.61 -0.81
C GLY A 114 10.03 -9.16 -0.13
N GLY A 115 9.63 -7.90 -0.32
CA GLY A 115 8.39 -7.34 0.19
C GLY A 115 7.14 -7.95 -0.44
N ALA A 116 7.16 -8.31 -1.71
CA ALA A 116 6.06 -9.08 -2.32
C ALA A 116 5.99 -10.49 -1.72
N ILE A 117 7.11 -11.19 -1.56
CA ILE A 117 7.12 -12.54 -0.98
C ILE A 117 6.63 -12.52 0.46
N THR A 118 7.22 -11.69 1.32
CA THR A 118 6.92 -11.67 2.75
C THR A 118 5.66 -10.88 3.09
N GLY A 119 5.34 -9.85 2.32
CA GLY A 119 4.17 -9.00 2.55
C GLY A 119 2.89 -9.53 1.89
N THR A 120 3.01 -10.32 0.80
CA THR A 120 1.83 -10.84 0.10
C THR A 120 1.83 -12.37 0.02
N LEU A 121 2.81 -12.98 -0.65
CA LEU A 121 2.73 -14.41 -0.98
C LEU A 121 2.70 -15.33 0.25
N PHE A 122 3.56 -15.09 1.24
CA PHE A 122 3.59 -15.90 2.46
C PHE A 122 2.34 -15.72 3.32
N PRO A 123 1.89 -14.50 3.66
CA PRO A 123 0.63 -14.31 4.38
C PRO A 123 -0.58 -14.91 3.63
N GLN A 124 -0.64 -14.78 2.31
CA GLN A 124 -1.71 -15.36 1.49
C GLN A 124 -1.68 -16.90 1.50
N ALA A 125 -0.50 -17.51 1.34
CA ALA A 125 -0.33 -18.95 1.42
C ALA A 125 -0.69 -19.48 2.81
N GLN A 126 -0.26 -18.78 3.87
CA GLN A 126 -0.57 -19.15 5.25
C GLN A 126 -2.07 -19.01 5.54
N ALA A 127 -2.73 -17.96 5.05
CA ALA A 127 -4.19 -17.81 5.17
C ALA A 127 -4.94 -18.97 4.49
N ALA A 128 -4.51 -19.38 3.29
CA ALA A 128 -5.08 -20.54 2.60
C ALA A 128 -4.83 -21.85 3.37
N MET A 129 -3.64 -22.04 3.94
CA MET A 129 -3.33 -23.22 4.78
C MET A 129 -4.12 -23.24 6.09
N ASN A 130 -4.32 -22.09 6.74
CA ASN A 130 -5.08 -22.01 7.98
C ASN A 130 -6.57 -22.33 7.80
N GLN A 131 -7.14 -22.09 6.61
CA GLN A 131 -8.52 -22.47 6.28
C GLN A 131 -8.73 -23.99 6.22
N LEU A 132 -7.65 -24.75 6.12
CA LEU A 132 -7.62 -26.22 6.08
C LEU A 132 -7.35 -26.86 7.44
N ASP A 133 -6.99 -26.06 8.45
CA ASP A 133 -6.62 -26.56 9.77
C ASP A 133 -7.88 -26.94 10.57
N SER A 134 -8.36 -28.16 10.31
CA SER A 134 -9.50 -28.77 11.00
C SER A 134 -9.31 -28.85 12.52
N ALA A 135 -8.07 -28.81 13.03
CA ALA A 135 -7.82 -28.87 14.46
C ALA A 135 -8.19 -27.55 15.17
N ARG A 136 -8.08 -26.40 14.50
CA ARG A 136 -8.53 -25.10 15.02
C ARG A 136 -10.05 -24.92 14.92
N LEU A 137 -10.66 -25.41 13.84
CA LEU A 137 -12.11 -25.37 13.65
C LEU A 137 -12.85 -26.15 14.75
N LEU A 138 -12.26 -27.21 15.30
CA LEU A 138 -12.84 -27.99 16.40
C LEU A 138 -12.58 -27.40 17.79
N GLN A 139 -11.67 -26.43 17.92
CA GLN A 139 -11.28 -25.84 19.21
C GLN A 139 -12.06 -24.55 19.52
N ASP A 140 -12.50 -23.82 18.48
CA ASP A 140 -13.33 -22.60 18.58
C ASP A 140 -14.81 -22.83 18.25
N ALA A 141 -15.19 -24.01 17.72
CA ALA A 141 -16.57 -24.29 17.37
C ALA A 141 -17.44 -24.58 18.62
N ALA A 142 -18.48 -23.77 18.79
CA ALA A 142 -19.67 -24.24 19.49
C ALA A 142 -20.14 -25.56 18.83
N PRO A 143 -20.70 -26.53 19.58
CA PRO A 143 -20.96 -27.89 19.09
C PRO A 143 -21.89 -28.02 17.86
N ASN A 144 -22.45 -26.91 17.36
CA ASN A 144 -23.35 -26.85 16.20
C ASN A 144 -22.77 -26.16 14.95
N THR A 145 -21.53 -25.64 14.95
CA THR A 145 -20.96 -24.93 13.77
C THR A 145 -19.91 -25.72 13.00
N ALA A 146 -19.42 -26.84 13.55
CA ALA A 146 -18.32 -27.63 12.98
C ALA A 146 -18.54 -28.04 11.51
N PHE A 147 -19.79 -28.34 11.10
CA PHE A 147 -20.09 -28.67 9.71
C PHE A 147 -19.99 -27.45 8.77
N GLY A 148 -20.44 -26.28 9.22
CA GLY A 148 -20.36 -25.03 8.44
C GLY A 148 -18.93 -24.57 8.23
N ASP A 149 -18.09 -24.72 9.25
CA ASP A 149 -16.68 -24.32 9.21
C ASP A 149 -15.86 -25.22 8.26
N LEU A 150 -16.10 -26.55 8.29
CA LEU A 150 -15.50 -27.49 7.36
C LEU A 150 -15.95 -27.26 5.91
N LEU A 151 -17.24 -26.97 5.70
CA LEU A 151 -17.76 -26.63 4.38
C LEU A 151 -17.13 -25.33 3.86
N GLY A 152 -16.98 -24.32 4.72
CA GLY A 152 -16.33 -23.05 4.40
C GLY A 152 -14.88 -23.23 3.95
N GLY A 153 -14.10 -24.05 4.66
CA GLY A 153 -12.73 -24.40 4.28
C GLY A 153 -12.66 -25.07 2.90
N PHE A 154 -13.52 -26.07 2.66
CA PHE A 154 -13.58 -26.76 1.36
C PHE A 154 -13.96 -25.82 0.21
N VAL A 155 -15.00 -25.01 0.40
CA VAL A 155 -15.45 -24.03 -0.59
C VAL A 155 -14.34 -23.03 -0.90
N SER A 156 -13.62 -22.54 0.11
CA SER A 156 -12.54 -21.58 -0.09
C SER A 156 -11.40 -22.13 -0.95
N ILE A 157 -10.96 -23.36 -0.70
CA ILE A 157 -9.93 -24.02 -1.52
C ILE A 157 -10.43 -24.23 -2.94
N PHE A 158 -11.67 -24.69 -3.08
CA PHE A 158 -12.27 -24.93 -4.39
C PHE A 158 -12.30 -23.64 -5.23
N VAL A 159 -12.75 -22.53 -4.64
CA VAL A 159 -12.74 -21.22 -5.28
C VAL A 159 -11.31 -20.77 -5.60
N THR A 160 -10.36 -20.98 -4.68
CA THR A 160 -8.95 -20.61 -4.87
C THR A 160 -8.33 -21.38 -6.04
N VAL A 161 -8.55 -22.69 -6.12
CA VAL A 161 -8.04 -23.55 -7.20
C VAL A 161 -8.65 -23.14 -8.54
N LEU A 162 -9.97 -22.92 -8.61
CA LEU A 162 -10.62 -22.46 -9.84
C LEU A 162 -10.08 -21.09 -10.30
N THR A 163 -9.84 -20.19 -9.36
CA THR A 163 -9.24 -18.87 -9.63
C THR A 163 -7.81 -19.01 -10.17
N LEU A 164 -7.00 -19.89 -9.60
CA LEU A 164 -5.65 -20.18 -10.09
C LEU A 164 -5.65 -20.83 -11.48
N ILE A 165 -6.62 -21.71 -11.76
CA ILE A 165 -6.80 -22.31 -13.09
C ILE A 165 -7.13 -21.23 -14.13
N TYR A 166 -7.96 -20.25 -13.80
CA TYR A 166 -8.21 -19.10 -14.68
C TYR A 166 -6.93 -18.32 -15.00
N PHE A 167 -6.12 -18.02 -13.97
CA PHE A 167 -4.86 -17.29 -14.11
C PHE A 167 -3.68 -18.14 -14.58
N HIS A 168 -3.89 -19.43 -14.88
CA HIS A 168 -2.85 -20.27 -15.47
C HIS A 168 -2.55 -19.80 -16.90
N PHE A 169 -1.69 -18.79 -17.01
CA PHE A 169 -1.06 -18.38 -18.25
C PHE A 169 -0.12 -19.50 -18.67
N SER A 170 -0.60 -20.39 -19.54
CA SER A 170 0.25 -21.37 -20.19
C SER A 170 1.22 -20.60 -21.08
N THR A 171 2.41 -20.30 -20.55
CA THR A 171 3.52 -19.72 -21.30
C THR A 171 4.12 -20.82 -22.15
N LEU A 172 3.44 -21.22 -23.22
CA LEU A 172 3.96 -22.12 -24.23
C LEU A 172 3.69 -21.53 -25.61
N GLN A 173 4.77 -20.92 -26.12
CA GLN A 173 5.16 -20.74 -27.52
C GLN A 173 4.11 -20.30 -28.56
N LYS A 174 4.50 -19.21 -29.22
CA LYS A 174 3.82 -18.45 -30.28
C LYS A 174 3.42 -19.24 -31.54
N ASP A 175 3.76 -20.53 -31.64
CA ASP A 175 3.70 -21.30 -32.89
C ASP A 175 3.00 -22.68 -32.80
N SER A 176 2.16 -22.93 -31.80
CA SER A 176 1.25 -24.09 -31.85
C SER A 176 -0.11 -23.73 -31.25
N PRO A 177 -1.22 -24.02 -31.95
CA PRO A 177 -2.56 -23.84 -31.40
C PRO A 177 -2.82 -25.00 -30.45
N SER A 178 -2.14 -25.02 -29.30
CA SER A 178 -2.52 -25.87 -28.19
C SER A 178 -3.79 -25.28 -27.60
N GLN A 179 -4.92 -25.64 -28.23
CA GLN A 179 -6.26 -25.47 -27.67
C GLN A 179 -6.21 -26.00 -26.24
N ARG A 180 -6.48 -25.13 -25.26
CA ARG A 180 -6.70 -25.57 -23.88
C ARG A 180 -7.74 -26.70 -23.95
N PRO A 181 -7.54 -27.85 -23.29
CA PRO A 181 -8.53 -28.91 -23.37
C PRO A 181 -9.85 -28.37 -22.82
N ALA A 182 -10.97 -28.66 -23.51
CA ALA A 182 -12.25 -27.99 -23.27
C ALA A 182 -12.74 -28.03 -21.81
N TRP A 183 -12.36 -29.07 -21.05
CA TRP A 183 -12.65 -29.16 -19.61
C TRP A 183 -11.94 -28.05 -18.80
N LEU A 184 -10.70 -27.71 -19.15
CA LEU A 184 -9.91 -26.67 -18.49
C LEU A 184 -10.44 -25.27 -18.80
N GLU A 185 -10.97 -25.05 -20.00
CA GLU A 185 -11.61 -23.79 -20.40
C GLU A 185 -12.91 -23.56 -19.62
N ASN A 186 -13.74 -24.59 -19.47
CA ASN A 186 -14.95 -24.53 -18.65
C ASN A 186 -14.63 -24.25 -17.18
N LEU A 187 -13.61 -24.89 -16.61
CA LEU A 187 -13.17 -24.62 -15.23
C LEU A 187 -12.63 -23.18 -15.08
N ALA A 188 -11.90 -22.67 -16.08
CA ALA A 188 -11.40 -21.29 -16.08
C ALA A 188 -12.55 -20.25 -16.13
N LEU A 189 -13.62 -20.50 -16.89
CA LEU A 189 -14.81 -19.64 -16.89
C LEU A 189 -15.47 -19.54 -15.50
N VAL A 190 -15.53 -20.65 -14.76
CA VAL A 190 -16.04 -20.63 -13.38
C VAL A 190 -15.12 -19.81 -12.48
N GLY A 191 -13.80 -19.95 -12.62
CA GLY A 191 -12.83 -19.09 -11.92
C GLY A 191 -13.00 -17.61 -12.25
N GLN A 192 -13.24 -17.26 -13.52
CA GLN A 192 -13.52 -15.89 -13.95
C GLN A 192 -14.77 -15.31 -13.28
N PHE A 193 -15.83 -16.11 -13.15
CA PHE A 193 -17.06 -15.70 -12.46
C PHE A 193 -16.77 -15.35 -10.99
N PHE A 194 -15.99 -16.19 -10.28
CA PHE A 194 -15.62 -15.90 -8.90
C PHE A 194 -14.77 -14.63 -8.77
N ILE A 195 -13.82 -14.39 -9.69
CA ILE A 195 -13.04 -13.15 -9.72
C ILE A 195 -13.94 -11.93 -9.90
N ALA A 196 -14.87 -11.98 -10.86
CA ALA A 196 -15.83 -10.91 -11.10
C ALA A 196 -16.73 -10.67 -9.88
N LEU A 197 -17.17 -11.74 -9.21
CA LEU A 197 -17.95 -11.66 -7.98
C LEU A 197 -17.15 -11.00 -6.85
N THR A 198 -15.90 -11.44 -6.61
CA THR A 198 -15.04 -10.86 -5.57
C THR A 198 -14.76 -9.39 -5.84
N PHE A 199 -14.44 -9.00 -7.07
CA PHE A 199 -14.29 -7.58 -7.42
C PHE A 199 -15.57 -6.80 -7.21
N GLY A 200 -16.74 -7.38 -7.53
CA GLY A 200 -18.04 -6.78 -7.25
C GLY A 200 -18.26 -6.52 -5.77
N VAL A 201 -17.95 -7.50 -4.91
CA VAL A 201 -18.05 -7.36 -3.44
C VAL A 201 -17.07 -6.32 -2.92
N VAL A 202 -15.81 -6.32 -3.36
CA VAL A 202 -14.81 -5.32 -2.96
C VAL A 202 -15.24 -3.92 -3.39
N PHE A 203 -15.74 -3.77 -4.63
CA PHE A 203 -16.26 -2.49 -5.12
C PHE A 203 -17.45 -2.00 -4.30
N ALA A 204 -18.43 -2.87 -4.04
CA ALA A 204 -19.59 -2.54 -3.21
C ALA A 204 -19.18 -2.15 -1.79
N GLY A 205 -18.18 -2.84 -1.22
CA GLY A 205 -17.58 -2.50 0.07
C GLY A 205 -16.96 -1.11 0.07
N VAL A 206 -16.06 -0.84 -0.89
CA VAL A 206 -15.41 0.48 -1.04
C VAL A 206 -16.44 1.59 -1.26
N TYR A 207 -17.43 1.35 -2.12
CA TYR A 207 -18.52 2.30 -2.38
C TYR A 207 -19.32 2.59 -1.12
N THR A 208 -19.72 1.56 -0.38
CA THR A 208 -20.46 1.71 0.88
C THR A 208 -19.62 2.44 1.91
N SER A 209 -18.34 2.08 2.09
CA SER A 209 -17.44 2.79 2.99
C SER A 209 -17.26 4.26 2.61
N ALA A 210 -17.14 4.57 1.32
CA ALA A 210 -17.05 5.95 0.84
C ALA A 210 -18.35 6.73 1.08
N LEU A 211 -19.51 6.11 0.85
CA LEU A 211 -20.80 6.72 1.17
C LEU A 211 -20.98 6.95 2.67
N THR A 212 -20.64 5.97 3.51
CA THR A 212 -20.68 6.13 4.97
C THR A 212 -19.77 7.26 5.41
N ALA A 213 -18.54 7.31 4.91
CA ALA A 213 -17.63 8.40 5.22
C ALA A 213 -18.17 9.77 4.75
N LEU A 214 -18.84 9.84 3.60
CA LEU A 214 -19.49 11.06 3.13
C LEU A 214 -20.64 11.48 4.05
N ILE A 215 -21.50 10.54 4.44
CA ILE A 215 -22.61 10.77 5.36
C ILE A 215 -22.08 11.28 6.71
N ASP A 216 -21.03 10.66 7.25
CA ASP A 216 -20.39 11.10 8.50
C ASP A 216 -19.86 12.53 8.39
N ARG A 217 -19.23 12.88 7.27
CA ARG A 217 -18.72 14.25 7.04
C ARG A 217 -19.84 15.26 6.88
N LEU A 218 -20.95 14.90 6.24
CA LEU A 218 -22.14 15.76 6.13
C LEU A 218 -22.82 15.95 7.49
N ASN A 219 -22.98 14.88 8.28
CA ASN A 219 -23.53 14.96 9.64
C ASN A 219 -22.69 15.87 10.54
N ALA A 220 -21.36 15.70 10.50
CA ALA A 220 -20.46 16.59 11.23
C ALA A 220 -20.65 18.06 10.80
N LEU A 221 -20.74 18.33 9.50
CA LEU A 221 -20.97 19.68 8.96
C LEU A 221 -22.30 20.28 9.45
N ILE A 222 -23.37 19.48 9.45
CA ILE A 222 -24.69 19.89 9.96
C ILE A 222 -24.63 20.20 11.46
N GLU A 223 -24.03 19.32 12.26
CA GLU A 223 -23.86 19.51 13.71
C GLU A 223 -23.09 20.80 14.01
N TYR A 224 -22.05 21.11 13.23
CA TYR A 224 -21.32 22.37 13.37
C TYR A 224 -22.17 23.59 13.03
N VAL A 225 -23.01 23.53 12.00
CA VAL A 225 -23.89 24.64 11.65
C VAL A 225 -24.91 24.89 12.77
N PHE A 226 -25.51 23.83 13.33
CA PHE A 226 -26.42 23.97 14.47
C PHE A 226 -25.72 24.51 15.71
N PHE A 227 -24.53 24.02 16.04
CA PHE A 227 -23.74 24.54 17.16
C PHE A 227 -23.45 26.05 17.01
N ILE A 228 -23.14 26.52 15.80
CA ILE A 228 -22.92 27.95 15.54
C ILE A 228 -24.23 28.74 15.67
N LEU A 229 -25.35 28.20 15.18
CA LEU A 229 -26.66 28.86 15.26
C LEU A 229 -27.17 28.95 16.70
N ASP A 230 -27.00 27.92 17.53
CA ASP A 230 -27.38 27.94 18.95
C ASP A 230 -26.48 28.84 19.81
N PHE A 231 -25.29 29.19 19.31
CA PHE A 231 -24.36 30.12 19.97
C PHE A 231 -24.73 31.60 19.75
N PHE A 232 -25.57 31.92 18.76
CA PHE A 232 -26.05 33.27 18.44
C PHE A 232 -27.47 33.54 18.97
#